data_AF-A0A1L7RBQ4-F1
#
_entry.id   AF-A0A1L7RBQ4-F1
#
_cell.length_a   1.000
_cell.length_b   1.000
_cell.length_c   1.000
_cell.angle_alpha   90.00
_cell.angle_beta   90.00
_cell.angle_gamma   90.00
#
_symmetry.space_group_name_H-M   'P 1'
#
loop_
_entity.id
_entity.type
_entity.pdbx_description
1 polymer ?
#
loop_
_entity_poly.entity_id
_entity_poly.type
_entity_poly.pdbx_seq_one_letter_code
_entity_poly.pdbx_strand_id
1 'polypeptide(L)' 'MTKTTTLSFAQQLLLMEAVDEMAAHVRDRVAAGDTAMQDTLDEIETVQALIEAGTIQTTTTRTPKEAA' A
#
# COMPACT_ATOMS: atom_id res chain seq x y z
N MET A 1 -7.96 -0.33 -20.56
CA MET A 1 -8.52 1.04 -20.41
C MET A 1 -8.17 1.51 -19.01
N THR A 2 -7.28 2.49 -18.86
CA THR A 2 -6.86 2.99 -17.55
C THR A 2 -7.94 3.95 -17.04
N LYS A 3 -8.44 3.74 -15.83
CA LYS A 3 -9.41 4.64 -15.18
C LYS A 3 -8.68 5.44 -14.11
N THR A 4 -8.72 6.76 -14.23
CA THR A 4 -8.20 7.67 -13.21
C THR A 4 -9.28 7.91 -12.16
N THR A 5 -8.92 7.76 -10.89
CA THR A 5 -9.78 8.07 -9.74
C THR A 5 -9.08 9.13 -8.89
N THR A 6 -9.76 10.23 -8.61
CA THR A 6 -9.25 11.30 -7.75
C THR A 6 -9.82 11.11 -6.35
N LEU A 7 -8.94 11.08 -5.34
CA LEU A 7 -9.34 11.06 -3.93
C LEU A 7 -9.53 12.50 -3.43
N SER A 8 -10.54 12.71 -2.60
CA SER A 8 -10.63 13.92 -1.77
C SER A 8 -9.54 13.92 -0.70
N PHE A 9 -9.26 15.08 -0.10
CA PHE A 9 -8.29 15.21 0.98
C PHE A 9 -8.57 14.25 2.15
N ALA A 10 -9.84 14.12 2.57
CA ALA A 10 -10.20 13.18 3.63
C ALA A 10 -9.93 11.72 3.24
N GLN A 11 -10.21 11.34 1.99
CA GLN A 11 -9.91 9.98 1.49
C GLN A 11 -8.41 9.72 1.37
N GLN A 12 -7.62 10.75 1.00
CA GLN A 12 -6.16 10.69 0.99
C GLN A 12 -5.61 10.45 2.40
N LEU A 13 -6.15 11.17 3.42
CA LEU A 13 -5.75 10.98 4.81
C LEU A 13 -6.08 9.57 5.33
N LEU A 14 -7.27 9.06 5.04
CA LEU A 14 -7.66 7.70 5.42
C LEU A 14 -6.74 6.65 4.78
N LEU A 15 -6.29 6.89 3.53
CA LEU A 15 -5.34 6.00 2.88
C LEU A 15 -3.96 6.07 3.53
N MET A 16 -3.46 7.27 3.86
CA MET A 16 -2.19 7.44 4.57
C MET A 16 -2.22 6.70 5.92
N GLU A 17 -3.29 6.88 6.70
CA GLU A 17 -3.46 6.23 8.00
C GLU A 17 -3.50 4.70 7.88
N ALA A 18 -4.28 4.18 6.94
CA ALA A 18 -4.39 2.73 6.73
C ALA A 18 -3.04 2.09 6.32
N VAL A 19 -2.26 2.78 5.48
CA VAL A 19 -0.94 2.28 5.05
C VAL A 19 0.06 2.34 6.22
N ASP A 20 0.01 3.39 7.05
CA ASP A 20 0.88 3.51 8.23
C ASP A 20 0.57 2.43 9.28
N GLU A 21 -0.70 2.19 9.57
CA GLU A 21 -1.11 1.11 10.48
C GLU A 21 -0.67 -0.26 9.97
N MET A 22 -0.81 -0.50 8.67
CA MET A 22 -0.34 -1.73 8.04
C MET A 22 1.19 -1.88 8.13
N ALA A 23 1.95 -0.80 7.90
CA ALA A 23 3.40 -0.82 8.05
C ALA A 23 3.82 -1.14 9.48
N ALA A 24 3.18 -0.52 10.48
CA ALA A 24 3.44 -0.79 11.89
C ALA A 24 3.20 -2.27 12.24
N HIS A 25 2.06 -2.82 11.81
CA HIS A 25 1.73 -4.23 12.06
C HIS A 25 2.74 -5.19 11.41
N VAL A 26 3.18 -4.91 10.18
CA VAL A 26 4.17 -5.75 9.49
C VAL A 26 5.55 -5.61 10.13
N ARG A 27 5.96 -4.41 10.56
CA ARG A 27 7.21 -4.20 11.32
C ARG A 27 7.23 -5.00 12.62
N ASP A 28 6.13 -5.04 13.36
CA ASP A 28 6.03 -5.84 14.58
C ASP A 28 6.25 -7.34 14.32
N ARG A 29 5.70 -7.85 13.21
CA ARG A 29 5.90 -9.26 12.80
C ARG A 29 7.35 -9.55 12.39
N VAL A 30 7.96 -8.66 11.62
CA VAL A 30 9.38 -8.76 11.25
C VAL A 30 10.26 -8.73 12.50
N ALA A 31 9.97 -7.83 13.46
CA ALA A 31 10.68 -7.74 14.73
C ALA A 31 10.49 -9.00 15.61
N ALA A 32 9.35 -9.68 15.48
CA ALA A 32 9.08 -10.97 16.10
C ALA A 32 9.78 -12.16 15.40
N GLY A 33 10.52 -11.91 14.30
CA GLY A 33 11.32 -12.90 13.58
C GLY A 33 10.65 -13.51 12.36
N ASP A 34 9.48 -13.01 11.93
CA ASP A 34 8.83 -13.40 10.68
C ASP A 34 9.51 -12.70 9.49
N THR A 35 10.69 -13.17 9.11
CA THR A 35 11.49 -12.56 8.03
C THR A 35 10.82 -12.65 6.65
N ALA A 36 9.82 -13.52 6.48
CA ALA A 36 9.05 -13.61 5.24
C ALA A 36 8.18 -12.36 5.00
N MET A 37 7.95 -11.55 6.03
CA MET A 37 7.24 -10.27 5.94
C MET A 37 8.13 -9.10 5.50
N GLN A 38 9.45 -9.28 5.35
CA GLN A 38 10.35 -8.20 4.95
C GLN A 38 10.01 -7.67 3.55
N ASP A 39 9.78 -8.55 2.58
CA ASP A 39 9.41 -8.14 1.22
C ASP A 39 8.08 -7.36 1.23
N THR A 40 7.14 -7.76 2.08
CA THR A 40 5.87 -7.04 2.26
C THR A 40 6.08 -5.67 2.90
N LEU A 41 6.99 -5.56 3.87
CA LEU A 41 7.33 -4.28 4.49
C LEU A 41 7.92 -3.31 3.47
N ASP A 42 8.85 -3.78 2.65
CA ASP A 42 9.50 -2.98 1.61
C ASP A 42 8.48 -2.47 0.56
N GLU A 43 7.50 -3.31 0.19
CA GLU A 43 6.38 -2.91 -0.68
C GLU A 43 5.50 -1.83 -0.04
N ILE A 44 5.19 -1.97 1.26
CA ILE A 44 4.38 -0.99 2.00
C ILE A 44 5.11 0.36 2.07
N GLU A 45 6.40 0.36 2.39
CA GLU A 45 7.22 1.57 2.45
C GLU A 45 7.32 2.25 1.08
N THR A 46 7.39 1.47 -0.01
CA THR A 46 7.31 2.00 -1.37
C THR A 46 5.97 2.70 -1.63
N VAL A 47 4.86 2.09 -1.20
CA VAL A 47 3.52 2.71 -1.30
C VAL A 47 3.44 4.00 -0.48
N GLN A 48 3.98 4.03 0.75
CA GLN A 48 4.04 5.25 1.58
C GLN A 48 4.78 6.38 0.85
N ALA A 49 5.95 6.11 0.28
CA ALA A 49 6.73 7.10 -0.45
C ALA A 49 5.97 7.67 -1.67
N LEU A 50 5.23 6.83 -2.40
CA LEU A 50 4.39 7.26 -3.53
C LEU A 50 3.23 8.15 -3.08
N ILE A 51 2.64 7.85 -1.92
CA ILE A 51 1.56 8.61 -1.30
C ILE A 51 2.07 10.00 -0.85
N GLU A 52 3.21 10.04 -0.15
CA GLU A 52 3.84 11.29 0.33
C GLU A 52 4.30 12.19 -0.81
N ALA A 53 4.83 11.61 -1.88
CA ALA A 53 5.23 12.35 -3.08
C ALA A 53 4.04 12.96 -3.86
N GLY A 54 2.79 12.72 -3.44
CA GLY A 54 1.59 13.23 -4.09
C GLY A 54 1.39 12.69 -5.52
N THR A 55 2.09 11.60 -5.87
CA THR A 55 2.11 11.00 -7.22
C THR A 55 1.26 9.72 -7.23
N ILE A 56 0.10 9.73 -6.57
CA ILE A 56 -0.76 8.56 -6.56
C ILE A 56 -1.55 8.50 -7.87
N GLN A 57 -0.98 7.79 -8.86
CA GLN A 57 -1.74 7.24 -9.97
C GLN A 57 -2.06 5.77 -9.63
N THR A 58 -3.24 5.50 -9.06
CA THR A 58 -3.67 4.12 -8.81
C THR A 58 -3.94 3.41 -10.13
N THR A 59 -3.06 2.49 -10.53
CA THR A 59 -3.30 1.62 -11.69
C THR A 59 -3.69 0.24 -11.18
N THR A 60 -4.99 -0.05 -11.15
CA THR A 60 -5.48 -1.40 -10.81
C THR A 60 -5.33 -2.30 -12.03
N THR A 61 -4.30 -3.16 -12.05
CA THR A 61 -4.24 -4.30 -12.96
C THR A 61 -4.83 -5.53 -12.27
N ARG A 62 -5.93 -6.09 -12.80
CA ARG A 62 -6.34 -7.44 -12.37
C ARG A 62 -5.35 -8.45 -12.92
N THR A 63 -4.66 -9.17 -12.04
CA THR A 63 -3.92 -10.37 -12.43
C THR A 63 -4.91 -11.53 -12.59
N PRO A 64 -4.89 -12.32 -13.68
CA PRO A 64 -5.89 -13.37 -13.97
C PRO A 64 -5.90 -14.62 -13.05
N LYS A 65 -5.65 -14.49 -11.73
CA LYS A 65 -5.70 -15.65 -10.80
C LYS A 65 -7.06 -15.84 -10.11
N GLU A 66 -8.05 -14.99 -10.37
CA GLU A 66 -9.42 -15.10 -9.86
C GLU A 66 -10.44 -15.24 -11.01
N ALA A 67 -10.15 -16.10 -11.97
CA ALA A 67 -11.06 -16.46 -13.05
C ALA A 67 -11.13 -17.99 -13.26
N ALA A 68 -11.09 -18.75 -12.16
CA ALA A 68 -11.33 -20.18 -12.12
C ALA A 68 -12.51 -20.48 -11.19
#